data_AF-A0A5D2HQ18-F1
#
_entry.id   AF-A0A5D2HQ18-F1
#
_cell.length_a   1.000
_cell.length_b   1.000
_cell.length_c   1.000
_cell.angle_alpha   90.00
_cell.angle_beta   90.00
_cell.angle_gamma   90.00
#
_symmetry.space_group_name_H-M   'P 1'
#
loop_
_entity.id
_entity.type
_entity.pdbx_description
1 polymer ?
#
loop_
_entity_poly.entity_id
_entity_poly.type
_entity_poly.pdbx_seq_one_letter_code
_entity_poly.pdbx_strand_id
1 'polypeptide(L)'
;MKYMVTSMRKPWIIPNNTALWPNTRRLKSGYWLPNPRNLSFAEAASLPVAIGTAYEGLQQCEFTAGQSILVLGGAGGVGSMVIQLAKHVFGASRVVATASTGKLELLRNLGADLAVDYTKENFEDLPEKFDVVYDCVGQCERAVKAMKEGGKVVIVIGAVTVPAFVFIVTSNGADLEKLNPYLESGKVKAVIDLNSIYPFSQTLEGLAYVDTGRVAGKVVIYPIQQDN
;
A
#
# COMPACT_ATOMS: atom_id res chain seq x y z
N MET A 1 -5.18 -2.15 -23.15
CA MET A 1 -6.00 -2.73 -22.06
C MET A 1 -5.96 -1.77 -20.88
N LYS A 2 -7.07 -1.50 -20.18
CA LYS A 2 -7.15 -0.54 -19.06
C LYS A 2 -7.30 -1.30 -17.72
N TYR A 3 -6.75 -0.77 -16.62
CA TYR A 3 -6.92 -1.35 -15.27
C TYR A 3 -7.62 -0.35 -14.33
N MET A 4 -8.33 -0.89 -13.33
CA MET A 4 -9.32 -0.15 -12.52
C MET A 4 -8.68 0.50 -11.29
N VAL A 5 -8.90 1.81 -11.10
CA VAL A 5 -8.59 2.49 -9.84
C VAL A 5 -9.84 2.52 -8.97
N THR A 6 -9.84 1.85 -7.81
CA THR A 6 -11.04 1.81 -6.94
C THR A 6 -11.02 2.92 -5.89
N SER A 7 -12.18 3.54 -5.67
CA SER A 7 -12.43 4.51 -4.60
C SER A 7 -13.08 3.82 -3.40
N MET A 8 -12.53 4.01 -2.19
CA MET A 8 -13.09 3.48 -0.93
C MET A 8 -14.25 4.31 -0.35
N ARG A 9 -14.69 5.39 -1.02
CA ARG A 9 -15.74 6.30 -0.50
C ARG A 9 -17.16 5.71 -0.46
N LYS A 10 -17.35 4.45 -0.86
CA LYS A 10 -18.60 3.71 -0.61
C LYS A 10 -18.28 2.51 0.28
N PRO A 11 -18.82 2.44 1.51
CA PRO A 11 -18.60 1.30 2.38
C PRO A 11 -19.10 0.04 1.68
N TRP A 12 -18.31 -1.03 1.79
CA TRP A 12 -18.76 -2.39 1.50
C TRP A 12 -19.76 -2.79 2.60
N ILE A 13 -20.98 -2.27 2.52
CA ILE A 13 -22.10 -2.93 3.18
C ILE A 13 -22.32 -4.20 2.35
N ILE A 14 -22.10 -5.35 2.96
CA ILE A 14 -22.59 -6.63 2.47
C ILE A 14 -23.99 -6.78 3.08
N PRO A 15 -25.07 -6.34 2.41
CA PRO A 15 -26.39 -6.77 2.83
C PRO A 15 -26.55 -8.23 2.41
N ASN A 16 -27.07 -9.02 3.34
CA ASN A 16 -27.36 -10.44 3.22
C ASN A 16 -27.85 -10.85 1.82
N ASN A 17 -27.22 -11.91 1.32
CA ASN A 17 -27.78 -12.86 0.37
C ASN A 17 -28.34 -12.26 -0.93
N THR A 18 -27.45 -11.93 -1.86
CA THR A 18 -27.62 -12.14 -3.32
C THR A 18 -26.32 -11.76 -4.01
N ALA A 19 -25.80 -12.66 -4.83
CA ALA A 19 -24.60 -12.47 -5.65
C ALA A 19 -24.74 -11.20 -6.50
N LEU A 20 -23.88 -10.20 -6.29
CA LEU A 20 -23.80 -9.00 -7.12
C LEU A 20 -22.35 -8.59 -7.37
N TRP A 21 -21.65 -9.38 -8.19
CA TRP A 21 -20.60 -8.86 -9.08
C TRP A 21 -21.20 -8.80 -10.49
N PRO A 22 -21.88 -7.71 -10.89
CA PRO A 22 -22.34 -7.60 -12.27
C PRO A 22 -21.11 -7.44 -13.16
N ASN A 23 -20.95 -8.35 -14.11
CA ASN A 23 -20.01 -8.24 -15.22
C ASN A 23 -20.17 -6.86 -15.86
N THR A 24 -19.11 -6.05 -15.76
CA THR A 24 -18.96 -4.67 -16.27
C THR A 24 -19.76 -3.55 -15.55
N ARG A 25 -19.21 -3.01 -14.45
CA ARG A 25 -19.56 -1.63 -14.05
C ARG A 25 -18.77 -0.63 -14.91
N ARG A 26 -19.46 0.22 -15.67
CA ARG A 26 -18.86 1.41 -16.30
C ARG A 26 -18.54 2.45 -15.21
N LEU A 27 -17.26 2.59 -14.86
CA LEU A 27 -16.79 3.72 -14.05
C LEU A 27 -16.62 4.97 -14.92
N LYS A 28 -16.76 6.16 -14.31
CA LYS A 28 -16.60 7.46 -15.00
C LYS A 28 -15.19 7.59 -15.62
N SER A 29 -15.08 8.33 -16.72
CA SER A 29 -13.79 8.68 -17.34
C SER A 29 -12.92 9.44 -16.33
N GLY A 30 -11.82 8.83 -15.89
CA GLY A 30 -10.96 9.34 -14.81
C GLY A 30 -10.49 8.27 -13.81
N TYR A 31 -11.17 7.11 -13.80
CA TYR A 31 -10.83 5.95 -12.96
C TYR A 31 -10.07 4.84 -13.71
N TRP A 32 -9.67 5.11 -14.95
CA TRP A 32 -9.04 4.14 -15.84
C TRP A 32 -7.75 4.69 -16.41
N LEU A 33 -6.67 3.93 -16.24
CA LEU A 33 -5.42 4.21 -16.91
C LEU A 33 -5.07 3.09 -17.91
N PRO A 34 -4.36 3.42 -19.01
CA PRO A 34 -3.70 2.42 -19.82
C PRO A 34 -2.76 1.60 -18.93
N ASN A 35 -2.80 0.27 -19.05
CA ASN A 35 -1.82 -0.58 -18.38
C ASN A 35 -0.40 -0.20 -18.87
N PRO A 36 0.56 0.07 -17.97
CA PRO A 36 1.98 0.17 -18.33
C PRO A 36 2.40 -1.03 -19.20
N ARG A 37 3.14 -0.76 -20.28
CA ARG A 37 3.40 -1.78 -21.32
C ARG A 37 4.17 -2.99 -20.82
N ASN A 38 4.92 -2.83 -19.73
CA ASN A 38 5.79 -3.84 -19.13
C ASN A 38 5.11 -4.66 -18.02
N LEU A 39 3.88 -4.35 -17.62
CA LEU A 39 3.19 -5.05 -16.53
C LEU A 39 2.15 -6.04 -17.07
N SER A 40 2.16 -7.24 -16.50
CA SER A 40 1.05 -8.19 -16.66
C SER A 40 -0.25 -7.61 -16.07
N PHE A 41 -1.39 -8.17 -16.47
CA PHE A 41 -2.67 -7.72 -15.94
C PHE A 41 -2.78 -7.91 -14.42
N ALA A 42 -2.23 -9.00 -13.89
CA ALA A 42 -2.21 -9.28 -12.46
C ALA A 42 -1.39 -8.24 -11.69
N GLU A 43 -0.21 -7.89 -12.19
CA GLU A 43 0.62 -6.83 -11.62
C GLU A 43 -0.11 -5.48 -11.65
N ALA A 44 -0.69 -5.12 -12.79
CA ALA A 44 -1.44 -3.87 -12.95
C ALA A 44 -2.64 -3.81 -12.01
N ALA A 45 -3.38 -4.91 -11.83
CA ALA A 45 -4.52 -5.00 -10.95
C ALA A 45 -4.14 -4.91 -9.46
N SER A 46 -2.91 -5.28 -9.09
CA SER A 46 -2.45 -5.25 -7.70
C SER A 46 -2.21 -3.84 -7.14
N LEU A 47 -1.89 -2.88 -8.02
CA LEU A 47 -1.37 -1.55 -7.68
C LEU A 47 -2.40 -0.52 -7.16
N PRO A 48 -3.57 -0.30 -7.79
CA PRO A 48 -4.26 1.00 -7.77
C PRO A 48 -4.60 1.54 -6.39
N VAL A 49 -5.18 0.69 -5.52
CA VAL A 49 -5.51 1.08 -4.14
C VAL A 49 -4.24 1.28 -3.33
N ALA A 50 -3.33 0.32 -3.38
CA ALA A 50 -2.15 0.31 -2.53
C ALA A 50 -1.22 1.48 -2.83
N ILE A 51 -0.91 1.69 -4.11
CA ILE A 51 -0.01 2.75 -4.56
C ILE A 51 -0.68 4.12 -4.44
N GLY A 52 -2.00 4.21 -4.69
CA GLY A 52 -2.76 5.45 -4.52
C GLY A 52 -2.81 5.89 -3.07
N THR A 53 -3.09 4.97 -2.13
CA THR A 53 -3.06 5.26 -0.69
C THR A 53 -1.66 5.72 -0.29
N ALA A 54 -0.61 4.97 -0.66
CA ALA A 54 0.76 5.34 -0.32
C ALA A 54 1.14 6.74 -0.83
N TYR A 55 0.81 7.05 -2.08
CA TYR A 55 1.14 8.34 -2.70
C TYR A 55 0.39 9.51 -2.04
N GLU A 56 -0.93 9.38 -1.85
CA GLU A 56 -1.73 10.45 -1.24
C GLU A 56 -1.33 10.69 0.22
N GLY A 57 -1.03 9.63 0.99
CA GLY A 57 -0.57 9.79 2.37
C GLY A 57 0.76 10.55 2.46
N LEU A 58 1.71 10.25 1.56
CA LEU A 58 2.98 10.99 1.47
C LEU A 58 2.73 12.46 1.10
N GLN A 59 1.79 12.74 0.19
CA GLN A 59 1.42 14.11 -0.17
C GLN A 59 0.77 14.89 0.98
N GLN A 60 -0.15 14.26 1.73
CA GLN A 60 -0.79 14.90 2.88
C GLN A 60 0.21 15.13 4.04
N CYS A 61 1.23 14.27 4.14
CA CYS A 61 2.37 14.53 5.01
C CYS A 61 3.28 15.66 4.49
N GLU A 62 3.03 16.22 3.30
CA GLU A 62 3.95 17.16 2.62
C GLU A 62 5.38 16.59 2.60
N PHE A 63 5.49 15.28 2.36
CA PHE A 63 6.77 14.60 2.36
C PHE A 63 7.62 15.09 1.18
N THR A 64 8.86 15.47 1.46
CA THR A 64 9.78 16.08 0.51
C THR A 64 11.16 15.42 0.56
N ALA A 65 11.94 15.64 -0.49
CA ALA A 65 13.28 15.07 -0.60
C ALA A 65 14.16 15.43 0.60
N GLY A 66 14.93 14.46 1.08
CA GLY A 66 15.81 14.62 2.24
C GLY A 66 15.16 14.33 3.59
N GLN A 67 13.83 14.19 3.68
CA GLN A 67 13.17 13.79 4.92
C GLN A 67 13.30 12.29 5.20
N SER A 68 13.23 11.92 6.49
CA SER A 68 13.22 10.53 6.96
C SER A 68 11.81 10.02 7.23
N ILE A 69 11.59 8.73 6.97
CA ILE A 69 10.28 8.08 7.15
C ILE A 69 10.41 6.73 7.86
N LEU A 70 9.48 6.47 8.79
CA LEU A 70 9.22 5.14 9.35
C LEU A 70 7.91 4.58 8.81
N VAL A 71 7.95 3.38 8.24
CA VAL A 71 6.78 2.67 7.69
C VAL A 71 6.42 1.50 8.60
N LEU A 72 5.28 1.57 9.28
CA LEU A 72 4.78 0.44 10.08
C LEU A 72 4.00 -0.51 9.18
N GLY A 73 4.34 -1.80 9.19
CA GLY A 73 3.71 -2.80 8.32
C GLY A 73 4.21 -2.75 6.87
N GLY A 74 5.52 -2.56 6.70
CA GLY A 74 6.17 -2.31 5.41
C GLY A 74 6.04 -3.43 4.38
N ALA A 75 5.74 -4.66 4.81
CA ALA A 75 5.60 -5.80 3.89
C ALA A 75 4.18 -5.98 3.33
N GLY A 76 3.20 -5.21 3.79
CA GLY A 76 1.82 -5.29 3.30
C GLY A 76 1.63 -4.61 1.94
N GLY A 77 0.39 -4.66 1.41
CA GLY A 77 0.05 -4.04 0.14
C GLY A 77 0.38 -2.54 0.10
N VAL A 78 -0.10 -1.76 1.08
CA VAL A 78 0.19 -0.31 1.16
C VAL A 78 1.63 -0.05 1.58
N GLY A 79 2.09 -0.69 2.66
CA GLY A 79 3.44 -0.46 3.20
C GLY A 79 4.56 -0.69 2.19
N SER A 80 4.44 -1.71 1.34
CA SER A 80 5.43 -1.99 0.29
C SER A 80 5.48 -0.90 -0.78
N MET A 81 4.37 -0.22 -1.05
CA MET A 81 4.33 0.93 -1.93
C MET A 81 4.89 2.17 -1.25
N VAL A 82 4.62 2.39 0.04
CA VAL A 82 5.17 3.54 0.80
C VAL A 82 6.69 3.51 0.78
N ILE A 83 7.33 2.35 1.03
CA ILE A 83 8.79 2.21 0.99
C ILE A 83 9.34 2.61 -0.37
N GLN A 84 8.79 2.05 -1.44
CA GLN A 84 9.27 2.30 -2.80
C GLN A 84 9.05 3.75 -3.23
N LEU A 85 7.88 4.33 -2.94
CA LEU A 85 7.59 5.72 -3.29
C LEU A 85 8.47 6.68 -2.49
N ALA A 86 8.59 6.48 -1.17
CA ALA A 86 9.45 7.31 -0.34
C ALA A 86 10.89 7.31 -0.86
N LYS A 87 11.45 6.13 -1.17
CA LYS A 87 12.83 6.01 -1.64
C LYS A 87 13.02 6.54 -3.06
N HIS A 88 12.21 6.07 -4.01
CA HIS A 88 12.50 6.20 -5.45
C HIS A 88 11.77 7.35 -6.14
N VAL A 89 10.72 7.91 -5.51
CA VAL A 89 9.91 9.00 -6.07
C VAL A 89 10.08 10.29 -5.27
N PHE A 90 10.02 10.21 -3.94
CA PHE A 90 10.09 11.38 -3.07
C PHE A 90 11.51 11.72 -2.60
N GLY A 91 12.48 10.83 -2.80
CA GLY A 91 13.88 11.10 -2.46
C GLY A 91 14.14 11.15 -0.96
N ALA A 92 13.52 10.25 -0.19
CA ALA A 92 13.78 10.09 1.23
C ALA A 92 15.28 9.93 1.51
N SER A 93 15.81 10.66 2.48
CA SER A 93 17.19 10.45 2.95
C SER A 93 17.33 9.13 3.68
N ARG A 94 16.23 8.67 4.30
CA ARG A 94 16.21 7.52 5.18
C ARG A 94 14.82 6.88 5.22
N VAL A 95 14.75 5.59 4.91
CA VAL A 95 13.53 4.79 5.00
C VAL A 95 13.74 3.64 5.99
N VAL A 96 12.98 3.66 7.09
CA VAL A 96 12.93 2.56 8.06
C VAL A 96 11.58 1.89 7.95
N ALA A 97 11.52 0.56 8.02
CA ALA A 97 10.26 -0.16 7.90
C ALA A 97 10.20 -1.36 8.84
N THR A 98 9.00 -1.67 9.35
CA THR A 98 8.78 -2.81 10.24
C THR A 98 8.12 -3.98 9.51
N ALA A 99 8.58 -5.19 9.80
CA ALA A 99 7.92 -6.45 9.45
C ALA A 99 8.37 -7.57 10.40
N SER A 100 7.82 -8.77 10.25
CA SER A 100 8.33 -9.95 10.96
C SER A 100 9.61 -10.48 10.31
N THR A 101 10.40 -11.26 11.05
CA THR A 101 11.71 -11.77 10.62
C THR A 101 11.78 -12.26 9.18
N GLY A 102 10.82 -13.07 8.74
CA GLY A 102 10.82 -13.68 7.40
C GLY A 102 10.60 -12.69 6.23
N LYS A 103 10.25 -11.43 6.53
CA LYS A 103 9.93 -10.41 5.52
C LYS A 103 10.94 -9.26 5.49
N LEU A 104 11.98 -9.29 6.31
CA LEU A 104 12.94 -8.19 6.42
C LEU A 104 13.74 -7.97 5.13
N GLU A 105 14.11 -9.05 4.44
CA GLU A 105 14.82 -8.96 3.15
C GLU A 105 13.96 -8.31 2.08
N LEU A 106 12.65 -8.60 2.05
CA LEU A 106 11.71 -7.92 1.17
C LEU A 106 11.74 -6.40 1.40
N LEU A 107 11.72 -5.94 2.65
CA LEU A 107 11.78 -4.51 2.95
C LEU A 107 13.04 -3.85 2.39
N ARG A 108 14.20 -4.49 2.58
CA ARG A 108 15.49 -4.00 2.07
C ARG A 108 15.49 -3.92 0.55
N ASN A 109 15.00 -4.96 -0.11
CA ASN A 109 14.90 -5.01 -1.58
C ASN A 109 13.95 -3.94 -2.16
N LEU A 110 12.93 -3.52 -1.40
CA LEU A 110 12.03 -2.43 -1.80
C LEU A 110 12.65 -1.04 -1.63
N GLY A 111 13.72 -0.91 -0.83
CA GLY A 111 14.43 0.35 -0.60
C GLY A 111 14.45 0.82 0.85
N ALA A 112 14.06 -0.03 1.82
CA ALA A 112 14.27 0.28 3.23
C ALA A 112 15.76 0.24 3.58
N ASP A 113 16.27 1.34 4.13
CA ASP A 113 17.64 1.47 4.62
C ASP A 113 17.82 0.74 5.96
N LEU A 114 16.73 0.53 6.71
CA LEU A 114 16.70 -0.35 7.90
C LEU A 114 15.38 -1.10 7.96
N ALA A 115 15.47 -2.42 8.10
CA ALA A 115 14.33 -3.31 8.30
C ALA A 115 14.31 -3.77 9.76
N VAL A 116 13.27 -3.36 10.50
CA VAL A 116 13.10 -3.61 11.93
C VAL A 116 12.19 -4.81 12.13
N ASP A 117 12.64 -5.75 12.95
CA ASP A 117 11.88 -6.94 13.30
C ASP A 117 10.99 -6.66 14.52
N TYR A 118 9.71 -6.36 14.29
CA TYR A 118 8.81 -5.96 15.38
C TYR A 118 8.59 -7.08 16.42
N THR A 119 8.97 -8.33 16.11
CA THR A 119 8.86 -9.44 17.06
C THR A 119 10.04 -9.52 18.03
N LYS A 120 11.08 -8.70 17.84
CA LYS A 120 12.32 -8.73 18.63
C LYS A 120 12.63 -7.40 19.29
N GLU A 121 12.22 -6.30 18.68
CA GLU A 121 12.46 -4.96 19.17
C GLU A 121 11.25 -4.04 18.89
N ASN A 122 11.13 -3.01 19.70
CA ASN A 122 10.11 -1.98 19.56
C ASN A 122 10.66 -0.82 18.73
N PHE A 123 9.95 -0.46 17.65
CA PHE A 123 10.38 0.62 16.78
C PHE A 123 10.36 1.98 17.47
N GLU A 124 9.49 2.18 18.46
CA GLU A 124 9.36 3.45 19.18
C GLU A 124 10.52 3.71 20.14
N ASP A 125 11.21 2.64 20.54
CA ASP A 125 12.38 2.68 21.44
C ASP A 125 13.68 2.94 20.66
N LEU A 126 13.63 2.99 19.33
CA LEU A 126 14.76 3.42 18.52
C LEU A 126 15.17 4.85 18.90
N PRO A 127 16.49 5.13 18.99
CA PRO A 127 16.97 6.49 19.25
C PRO A 127 16.69 7.44 18.09
N GLU A 128 16.58 6.89 16.87
CA GLU A 128 16.22 7.63 15.66
C GLU A 128 14.72 7.99 15.68
N LYS A 129 14.41 9.25 15.36
CA LYS A 129 13.04 9.76 15.16
C LYS A 129 12.86 10.21 13.72
N PHE A 130 11.62 10.21 13.24
CA PHE A 130 11.31 10.38 11.81
C PHE A 130 10.50 11.63 11.51
N ASP A 131 10.76 12.27 10.37
CA ASP A 131 9.96 13.42 9.91
C ASP A 131 8.53 12.99 9.59
N VAL A 132 8.37 11.76 9.05
CA VAL A 132 7.07 11.13 8.82
C VAL A 132 7.03 9.73 9.43
N VAL A 133 5.93 9.40 10.10
CA VAL A 133 5.59 8.01 10.45
C VAL A 133 4.33 7.62 9.70
N TYR A 134 4.43 6.57 8.88
CA TYR A 134 3.36 6.05 8.06
C TYR A 134 2.87 4.72 8.62
N ASP A 135 1.71 4.73 9.26
CA ASP A 135 1.15 3.58 9.98
C ASP A 135 0.12 2.82 9.12
N CYS A 136 0.52 1.65 8.62
CA CYS A 136 -0.37 0.72 7.92
C CYS A 136 -0.94 -0.38 8.83
N VAL A 137 -0.73 -0.30 10.15
CA VAL A 137 -1.08 -1.35 11.12
C VAL A 137 -2.14 -0.90 12.12
N GLY A 138 -2.18 0.39 12.47
CA GLY A 138 -3.10 0.96 13.47
C GLY A 138 -2.51 0.99 14.88
N GLN A 139 -1.21 1.27 14.99
CA GLN A 139 -0.47 1.43 16.23
C GLN A 139 -0.20 2.91 16.53
N CYS A 140 -1.24 3.75 16.38
CA CYS A 140 -1.12 5.20 16.37
C CYS A 140 -0.39 5.79 17.60
N GLU A 141 -0.70 5.30 18.81
CA GLU A 141 -0.07 5.75 20.05
C GLU A 141 1.44 5.49 20.11
N ARG A 142 1.90 4.42 19.45
CA ARG A 142 3.32 4.09 19.34
C ARG A 142 3.96 4.88 18.20
N ALA A 143 3.24 5.06 17.10
CA ALA A 143 3.70 5.83 15.94
C ALA A 143 4.06 7.28 16.32
N VAL A 144 3.22 7.95 17.12
CA VAL A 144 3.50 9.34 17.57
C VAL A 144 4.78 9.47 18.40
N LYS A 145 5.21 8.40 19.10
CA LYS A 145 6.47 8.39 19.88
C LYS A 145 7.72 8.25 19.02
N ALA A 146 7.58 7.78 17.78
CA ALA A 146 8.69 7.63 16.83
C ALA A 146 8.88 8.88 15.95
N MET A 147 8.00 9.87 16.07
CA MET A 147 8.01 11.09 15.28
C MET A 147 8.99 12.13 15.86
N LYS A 148 9.63 12.92 14.99
CA LYS A 148 10.36 14.13 15.39
C LYS A 148 9.40 15.23 15.85
N GLU A 149 9.90 16.20 16.60
CA GLU A 149 9.15 17.43 16.86
C GLU A 149 8.78 18.13 15.54
N GLY A 150 7.51 18.50 15.37
CA GLY A 150 6.98 19.07 14.13
C GLY A 150 6.82 18.08 12.96
N GLY A 151 7.12 16.80 13.17
CA GLY A 151 6.86 15.75 12.18
C GLY A 151 5.37 15.46 12.00
N LYS A 152 5.05 14.49 11.13
CA LYS A 152 3.67 14.05 10.88
C LYS A 152 3.51 12.55 11.02
N VAL A 153 2.37 12.14 11.57
CA VAL A 153 1.94 10.75 11.59
C VAL A 153 0.68 10.60 10.76
N VAL A 154 0.73 9.75 9.74
CA VAL A 154 -0.44 9.37 8.94
C VAL A 154 -0.77 7.91 9.22
N ILE A 155 -2.04 7.63 9.49
CA ILE A 155 -2.53 6.27 9.70
C ILE A 155 -3.53 5.88 8.59
N VAL A 156 -3.49 4.62 8.17
CA VAL A 156 -4.42 4.08 7.16
C VAL A 156 -5.62 3.37 7.81
N ILE A 157 -5.43 2.85 9.01
CA ILE A 157 -6.42 2.05 9.73
C ILE A 157 -6.27 2.25 11.24
N GLY A 158 -7.37 2.10 11.98
CA GLY A 158 -7.36 2.14 13.44
C GLY A 158 -7.78 3.48 14.03
N ALA A 159 -7.70 3.57 15.36
CA ALA A 159 -8.02 4.78 16.10
C ALA A 159 -6.88 5.82 15.97
N VAL A 160 -7.26 7.09 15.89
CA VAL A 160 -6.32 8.21 15.73
C VAL A 160 -6.03 8.83 17.09
N THR A 161 -4.75 9.02 17.39
CA THR A 161 -4.25 9.79 18.52
C THR A 161 -3.55 11.04 17.98
N VAL A 162 -4.01 12.23 18.38
CA VAL A 162 -3.42 13.52 18.00
C VAL A 162 -1.93 13.55 18.42
N PRO A 163 -1.00 14.04 17.57
CA PRO A 163 -1.22 14.81 16.34
C PRO A 163 -1.34 13.99 15.05
N ALA A 164 -1.52 12.67 15.13
CA ALA A 164 -1.73 11.86 13.92
C ALA A 164 -3.05 12.21 13.22
N PHE A 165 -3.14 11.85 11.94
CA PHE A 165 -4.35 11.97 11.15
C PHE A 165 -4.60 10.72 10.29
N VAL A 166 -5.85 10.53 9.89
CA VAL A 166 -6.30 9.47 8.98
C VAL A 166 -6.93 10.11 7.75
N PHE A 167 -6.78 9.47 6.60
CA PHE A 167 -7.46 9.86 5.38
C PHE A 167 -8.02 8.64 4.66
N ILE A 168 -9.01 8.87 3.82
CA ILE A 168 -9.53 7.86 2.89
C ILE A 168 -9.08 8.25 1.50
N VAL A 169 -8.30 7.36 0.87
CA VAL A 169 -7.74 7.59 -0.46
C VAL A 169 -8.82 8.02 -1.45
N THR A 170 -8.54 9.11 -2.14
CA THR A 170 -9.33 9.60 -3.26
C THR A 170 -8.70 9.06 -4.52
N SER A 171 -9.29 7.98 -5.04
CA SER A 171 -8.88 7.42 -6.32
C SER A 171 -8.86 8.50 -7.42
N ASN A 172 -7.65 8.78 -7.89
CA ASN A 172 -7.37 9.79 -8.91
C ASN A 172 -6.44 9.20 -9.97
N GLY A 173 -6.93 9.07 -11.21
CA GLY A 173 -6.12 8.61 -12.33
C GLY A 173 -4.91 9.51 -12.61
N ALA A 174 -5.01 10.82 -12.38
CA ALA A 174 -3.92 11.74 -12.66
C ALA A 174 -2.69 11.50 -11.77
N ASP A 175 -2.89 11.08 -10.52
CA ASP A 175 -1.78 10.78 -9.61
C ASP A 175 -1.07 9.48 -10.00
N LEU A 176 -1.83 8.49 -10.46
CA LEU A 176 -1.26 7.27 -11.00
C LEU A 176 -0.54 7.48 -12.34
N GLU A 177 -1.00 8.41 -13.19
CA GLU A 177 -0.28 8.79 -14.42
C GLU A 177 1.11 9.36 -14.11
N LYS A 178 1.26 10.14 -13.04
CA LYS A 178 2.57 10.65 -12.58
C LYS A 178 3.53 9.52 -12.18
N LEU A 179 2.99 8.36 -11.78
CA LEU A 179 3.77 7.21 -11.34
C LEU A 179 4.13 6.25 -12.48
N ASN A 180 3.50 6.37 -13.66
CA ASN A 180 3.76 5.50 -14.80
C ASN A 180 5.25 5.41 -15.20
N PRO A 181 6.04 6.51 -15.27
CA PRO A 181 7.46 6.39 -15.62
C PRO A 181 8.27 5.54 -14.63
N TYR A 182 7.89 5.53 -13.35
CA TYR A 182 8.55 4.74 -12.31
C TYR A 182 8.14 3.26 -12.39
N LEU A 183 6.89 2.98 -12.78
CA LEU A 183 6.38 1.64 -13.04
C LEU A 183 7.00 1.04 -14.32
N GLU A 184 7.07 1.83 -15.40
CA GLU A 184 7.64 1.40 -16.68
C GLU A 184 9.14 1.16 -16.61
N SER A 185 9.88 1.99 -15.85
CA SER A 185 11.31 1.78 -15.61
C SER A 185 11.60 0.67 -14.59
N GLY A 186 10.59 0.16 -13.89
CA GLY A 186 10.73 -0.83 -12.83
C GLY A 186 11.40 -0.31 -11.55
N LYS A 187 11.53 1.02 -11.38
CA LYS A 187 11.97 1.64 -10.12
C LYS A 187 10.95 1.43 -9.00
N VAL A 188 9.67 1.46 -9.36
CA VAL A 188 8.56 1.03 -8.48
C VAL A 188 7.97 -0.21 -9.12
N LYS A 189 7.82 -1.28 -8.32
CA LYS A 189 7.35 -2.59 -8.78
C LYS A 189 6.08 -2.99 -8.05
N ALA A 190 5.21 -3.71 -8.74
CA ALA A 190 4.13 -4.44 -8.09
C ALA A 190 4.72 -5.50 -7.15
N VAL A 191 4.11 -5.65 -5.98
CA VAL A 191 4.48 -6.67 -4.99
C VAL A 191 3.27 -7.58 -4.81
N ILE A 192 3.31 -8.72 -5.47
CA ILE A 192 2.31 -9.79 -5.34
C ILE A 192 2.94 -10.88 -4.51
N ASP A 193 2.20 -11.40 -3.54
CA ASP A 193 2.69 -12.47 -2.69
C ASP A 193 2.87 -13.75 -3.51
N LEU A 194 3.89 -14.54 -3.16
CA LEU A 194 4.23 -15.76 -3.88
C LEU A 194 3.03 -16.71 -3.83
N ASN A 195 2.67 -17.27 -4.99
CA ASN A 195 1.52 -18.16 -5.16
C ASN A 195 0.16 -17.54 -4.76
N SER A 196 0.06 -16.21 -4.67
CA SER A 196 -1.16 -15.50 -4.29
C SER A 196 -1.93 -14.93 -5.47
N ILE A 197 -1.90 -15.64 -6.59
CA ILE A 197 -2.77 -15.42 -7.74
C ILE A 197 -3.79 -16.57 -7.73
N TYR A 198 -5.01 -16.26 -7.33
CA TYR A 198 -6.08 -17.25 -7.21
C TYR A 198 -7.02 -17.13 -8.43
N PRO A 199 -7.46 -18.23 -9.05
CA PRO A 199 -8.54 -18.17 -10.03
C PRO A 199 -9.82 -17.66 -9.36
N PHE A 200 -10.77 -17.13 -10.15
CA PHE A 200 -12.02 -16.59 -9.62
C PHE A 200 -12.81 -17.57 -8.73
N SER A 201 -12.78 -18.87 -9.06
CA SER A 201 -13.39 -19.93 -8.26
C SER A 201 -12.81 -20.07 -6.86
N GLN A 202 -11.58 -19.58 -6.61
CA GLN A 202 -10.88 -19.64 -5.33
C GLN A 202 -10.82 -18.27 -4.61
N THR A 203 -11.78 -17.39 -4.90
CA THR A 203 -11.80 -16.05 -4.30
C THR A 203 -11.90 -16.10 -2.77
N LEU A 204 -12.67 -17.05 -2.22
CA LEU A 204 -12.85 -17.17 -0.77
C LEU A 204 -11.56 -17.62 -0.08
N GLU A 205 -10.80 -18.52 -0.68
CA GLU A 205 -9.49 -18.99 -0.23
C GLU A 205 -8.48 -17.84 -0.25
N GLY A 206 -8.48 -17.04 -1.32
CA GLY A 206 -7.66 -15.83 -1.41
C GLY A 206 -7.98 -14.81 -0.32
N LEU A 207 -9.27 -14.57 -0.04
CA LEU A 207 -9.71 -13.69 1.05
C LEU A 207 -9.32 -14.25 2.43
N ALA A 208 -9.53 -15.54 2.66
CA ALA A 208 -9.14 -16.19 3.91
C ALA A 208 -7.62 -16.09 4.14
N TYR A 209 -6.80 -16.16 3.09
CA TYR A 209 -5.36 -15.94 3.21
C TYR A 209 -5.02 -14.50 3.61
N VAL A 210 -5.71 -13.50 3.04
CA VAL A 210 -5.57 -12.08 3.46
C VAL A 210 -5.85 -11.91 4.94
N ASP A 211 -6.91 -12.53 5.45
CA ASP A 211 -7.35 -12.43 6.84
C ASP A 211 -6.34 -13.00 7.85
N THR A 212 -5.40 -13.85 7.41
CA THR A 212 -4.30 -14.32 8.27
C THR A 212 -3.32 -13.21 8.65
N GLY A 213 -3.34 -12.07 7.95
CA GLY A 213 -2.36 -10.99 8.09
C GLY A 213 -0.95 -11.36 7.61
N ARG A 214 -0.77 -12.54 7.00
CA ARG A 214 0.55 -13.04 6.59
C ARG A 214 0.95 -12.64 5.18
N VAL A 215 0.09 -11.99 4.41
CA VAL A 215 0.37 -11.57 3.04
C VAL A 215 1.60 -10.65 2.98
N ALA A 216 2.46 -10.88 1.99
CA ALA A 216 3.58 -10.03 1.60
C ALA A 216 3.26 -9.34 0.26
N GLY A 217 2.76 -8.11 0.33
CA GLY A 217 2.24 -7.36 -0.82
C GLY A 217 0.75 -7.59 -1.05
N LYS A 218 0.39 -8.15 -2.21
CA LYS A 218 -1.00 -8.26 -2.67
C LYS A 218 -1.38 -9.70 -3.02
N VAL A 219 -2.63 -10.05 -2.70
CA VAL A 219 -3.35 -11.18 -3.28
C VAL A 219 -4.11 -10.67 -4.49
N VAL A 220 -4.08 -11.42 -5.59
CA VAL A 220 -4.73 -11.08 -6.86
C VAL A 220 -5.67 -12.22 -7.27
N ILE A 221 -6.84 -11.87 -7.78
CA ILE A 221 -7.77 -12.85 -8.38
C ILE A 221 -7.62 -12.79 -9.90
N TYR A 222 -7.07 -13.85 -10.50
CA TYR A 222 -6.83 -13.99 -11.93
C TYR A 222 -6.61 -15.46 -12.35
N PRO A 223 -7.13 -15.92 -13.51
CA PRO A 223 -8.03 -15.22 -14.42
C PRO A 223 -9.43 -15.06 -13.83
N ILE A 224 -10.11 -13.97 -14.21
CA ILE A 224 -11.54 -13.79 -13.96
C ILE A 224 -12.27 -14.51 -15.10
N GLN A 225 -13.12 -15.49 -14.78
CA GLN A 225 -13.93 -16.14 -15.81
C GLN A 225 -14.81 -15.08 -16.49
N GLN A 226 -14.73 -15.01 -17.81
CA GLN A 226 -15.77 -14.36 -18.60
C GLN A 226 -16.87 -15.40 -18.78
N ASP A 227 -18.06 -15.13 -18.27
CA ASP A 227 -19.24 -15.88 -18.69
C ASP A 227 -19.38 -15.68 -20.22
N ASN A 228 -19.42 -16.80 -20.96
CA ASN A 228 -19.69 -16.80 -22.40
C ASN A 228 -21.13 -16.33 -22.68
#